data_AF-A0A933KXI1-F1
#
_entry.id   AF-A0A933KXI1-F1
#
_cell.length_a   1.000
_cell.length_b   1.000
_cell.length_c   1.000
_cell.angle_alpha   90.00
_cell.angle_beta   90.00
_cell.angle_gamma   90.00
#
_symmetry.space_group_name_H-M   'P 1'
#
loop_
_entity.id
_entity.type
_entity.pdbx_description
1 polymer ?
#
loop_
_entity_poly.entity_id
_entity_poly.type
_entity_poly.pdbx_seq_one_letter_code
_entity_poly.pdbx_strand_id
1 'polypeptide(L)'
;MKVLVADTFEQSGLDGLKAAGCDVVYEPDLSGDPLATFLAASDAEVLVVRSTRVTEAMLAADELSLVVRAGAGVNTIDVAAAARRGIYVSNCPGRNSAAVAELAFGLLLALDRRIPDNVADLRAGRWNKKKYSQARGLYGRTLGLLGFGRIGQEMARRAQAFGMDVVVWSPRFLREGAAAVAALPHDLEVTVLPSPEEVAGRSDALSVHLALVDPTRNFVGAAILGRLKPGALFVNTARAEIVDEAALAEAIRGRGVRVASDVFRDEPAAPAAEFSPSLAALPQVYGTHHIGASTEQAQDAIAAEAVRIIRSYKETGTVPNAVNLATRTPATHTLIVRHRDRPGVLAHIFAELRRGNLNVQETENVIFAGAEAAVARINLDGVPAPDLLRAIAGGNRDVLSIHVVEI
;
A
#
# COMPACT_ATOMS: atom_id res chain seq x y z
N MET A 1 15.21 19.46 9.52
CA MET A 1 14.19 18.78 8.70
C MET A 1 13.57 19.71 7.69
N LYS A 2 14.20 19.76 6.52
CA LYS A 2 13.66 20.39 5.32
C LYS A 2 12.84 19.39 4.51
N VAL A 3 11.63 19.78 4.14
CA VAL A 3 10.64 18.93 3.46
C VAL A 3 10.31 19.55 2.11
N LEU A 4 10.65 18.86 1.03
CA LEU A 4 10.24 19.21 -0.33
C LEU A 4 8.92 18.50 -0.66
N VAL A 5 7.93 19.25 -1.09
CA VAL A 5 6.64 18.72 -1.57
C VAL A 5 6.56 19.00 -3.07
N ALA A 6 6.66 17.93 -3.87
CA ALA A 6 6.86 18.00 -5.32
C ALA A 6 5.60 17.62 -6.14
N ASP A 7 4.43 17.62 -5.50
CA ASP A 7 3.13 17.43 -6.15
C ASP A 7 2.11 18.35 -5.50
N THR A 8 0.92 18.52 -6.12
CA THR A 8 -0.20 19.17 -5.45
C THR A 8 -0.53 18.46 -4.14
N PHE A 9 -0.65 19.25 -3.07
CA PHE A 9 -0.82 18.77 -1.71
C PHE A 9 -1.75 19.71 -0.95
N GLU A 10 -2.47 19.17 0.01
CA GLU A 10 -3.54 19.88 0.70
C GLU A 10 -2.95 20.96 1.61
N GLN A 11 -3.60 22.13 1.66
CA GLN A 11 -3.17 23.24 2.52
C GLN A 11 -3.10 22.81 3.99
N SER A 12 -4.05 21.98 4.43
CA SER A 12 -4.08 21.35 5.76
C SER A 12 -2.79 20.56 6.06
N GLY A 13 -2.24 19.87 5.05
CA GLY A 13 -0.97 19.16 5.14
C GLY A 13 0.23 20.09 5.24
N LEU A 14 0.30 21.12 4.38
CA LEU A 14 1.38 22.12 4.41
C LEU A 14 1.44 22.85 5.75
N ASP A 15 0.28 23.25 6.27
CA ASP A 15 0.16 23.91 7.58
C ASP A 15 0.54 22.94 8.70
N GLY A 16 0.14 21.67 8.60
CA GLY A 16 0.52 20.61 9.54
C GLY A 16 2.02 20.35 9.59
N LEU A 17 2.71 20.39 8.45
CA LEU A 17 4.17 20.26 8.37
C LEU A 17 4.89 21.46 9.01
N LYS A 18 4.44 22.69 8.71
CA LYS A 18 4.96 23.92 9.32
C LYS A 18 4.73 23.93 10.83
N ALA A 19 3.55 23.51 11.29
CA ALA A 19 3.22 23.40 12.71
C ALA A 19 4.05 22.32 13.42
N ALA A 20 4.49 21.28 12.71
CA ALA A 20 5.48 20.31 13.20
C ALA A 20 6.93 20.87 13.21
N GLY A 21 7.12 22.14 12.85
CA GLY A 21 8.41 22.83 12.80
C GLY A 21 9.30 22.36 11.66
N CYS A 22 8.74 21.93 10.53
CA CYS A 22 9.50 21.60 9.33
C CYS A 22 9.73 22.87 8.49
N ASP A 23 10.88 22.95 7.81
CA ASP A 23 11.10 23.93 6.75
C ASP A 23 10.49 23.37 5.45
N VAL A 24 9.35 23.93 5.02
CA VAL A 24 8.55 23.36 3.93
C VAL A 24 8.80 24.13 2.64
N VAL A 25 9.31 23.43 1.64
CA VAL A 25 9.46 23.90 0.26
C VAL A 25 8.37 23.26 -0.58
N TYR A 26 7.49 24.08 -1.15
CA TYR A 26 6.34 23.62 -1.93
C TYR A 26 6.55 23.97 -3.41
N GLU A 27 6.82 22.95 -4.21
CA GLU A 27 7.16 23.07 -5.63
C GLU A 27 6.39 22.01 -6.44
N PRO A 28 5.05 22.15 -6.54
CA PRO A 28 4.15 21.09 -7.01
C PRO A 28 4.31 20.71 -8.49
N ASP A 29 5.03 21.51 -9.25
CA ASP A 29 5.26 21.31 -10.69
C ASP A 29 6.63 20.64 -10.97
N LEU A 30 7.47 20.44 -9.95
CA LEU A 30 8.77 19.80 -10.12
C LEU A 30 8.61 18.30 -10.37
N SER A 31 9.03 17.87 -11.55
CA SER A 31 9.09 16.46 -11.94
C SER A 31 10.32 16.21 -12.81
N GLY A 32 10.65 14.93 -13.06
CA GLY A 32 11.75 14.55 -13.95
C GLY A 32 13.12 15.15 -13.57
N ASP A 33 13.90 15.54 -14.58
CA ASP A 33 15.25 16.09 -14.39
C ASP A 33 15.29 17.39 -13.55
N PRO A 34 14.33 18.33 -13.68
CA PRO A 34 14.22 19.49 -12.79
C PRO A 34 14.14 19.11 -11.30
N LEU A 35 13.33 18.09 -10.95
CA LEU A 35 13.21 17.64 -9.57
C LEU A 35 14.53 17.04 -9.06
N ALA A 36 15.23 16.26 -9.87
CA ALA A 36 16.54 15.70 -9.50
C ALA A 36 17.58 16.80 -9.24
N THR A 37 17.61 17.83 -10.10
CA THR A 37 18.51 18.98 -9.95
C THR A 37 18.19 19.79 -8.70
N PHE A 38 16.90 20.01 -8.42
CA PHE A 38 16.46 20.72 -7.23
C PHE A 38 16.83 19.96 -5.95
N LEU A 39 16.56 18.65 -5.91
CA LEU A 39 16.92 17.81 -4.76
C LEU A 39 18.43 17.87 -4.47
N ALA A 40 19.27 17.82 -5.50
CA ALA A 40 20.72 17.90 -5.36
C ALA A 40 21.22 19.26 -4.84
N ALA A 41 20.42 20.34 -4.97
CA ALA A 41 20.79 21.69 -4.56
C ALA A 41 20.06 22.20 -3.30
N SER A 42 19.10 21.43 -2.77
CA SER A 42 18.15 21.93 -1.77
C SER A 42 18.36 21.37 -0.37
N ASP A 43 19.32 20.48 -0.11
CA ASP A 43 19.53 19.82 1.19
C ASP A 43 18.22 19.26 1.79
N ALA A 44 17.31 18.79 0.92
CA ALA A 44 16.02 18.29 1.34
C ALA A 44 16.17 16.92 2.00
N GLU A 45 15.81 16.83 3.27
CA GLU A 45 15.86 15.58 4.04
C GLU A 45 14.67 14.66 3.71
N VAL A 46 13.53 15.27 3.37
CA VAL A 46 12.27 14.57 3.09
C VAL A 46 11.69 15.02 1.75
N LEU A 47 11.26 14.06 0.94
CA LEU A 47 10.48 14.28 -0.28
C LEU A 47 9.06 13.77 -0.12
N VAL A 48 8.06 14.62 -0.33
CA VAL A 48 6.64 14.25 -0.42
C VAL A 48 6.20 14.27 -1.87
N VAL A 49 5.69 13.13 -2.34
CA VAL A 49 5.13 12.95 -3.69
C VAL A 49 3.79 12.23 -3.62
N ARG A 50 2.96 12.39 -4.65
CA ARG A 50 1.72 11.67 -4.88
C ARG A 50 1.83 10.79 -6.13
N SER A 51 1.96 11.39 -7.30
CA SER A 51 1.99 10.71 -8.60
C SER A 51 3.33 10.88 -9.31
N THR A 52 4.15 11.85 -8.88
CA THR A 52 5.48 12.06 -9.43
C THR A 52 6.35 10.82 -9.29
N ARG A 53 7.06 10.49 -10.38
CA ARG A 53 7.96 9.35 -10.46
C ARG A 53 9.28 9.68 -9.80
N VAL A 54 9.65 8.90 -8.77
CA VAL A 54 10.91 9.05 -8.03
C VAL A 54 11.90 8.02 -8.55
N THR A 55 12.93 8.50 -9.24
CA THR A 55 13.96 7.67 -9.91
C THR A 55 15.23 7.56 -9.08
N GLU A 56 16.12 6.63 -9.43
CA GLU A 56 17.43 6.48 -8.79
C GLU A 56 18.28 7.77 -8.84
N ALA A 57 18.14 8.60 -9.88
CA ALA A 57 18.83 9.89 -9.98
C ALA A 57 18.35 10.89 -8.92
N MET A 58 17.04 10.93 -8.64
CA MET A 58 16.47 11.78 -7.58
C MET A 58 16.87 11.29 -6.19
N LEU A 59 16.97 9.97 -6.01
CA LEU A 59 17.39 9.34 -4.76
C LEU A 59 18.89 9.49 -4.49
N ALA A 60 19.65 10.10 -5.41
CA ALA A 60 21.08 10.34 -5.24
C ALA A 60 21.40 11.62 -4.46
N ALA A 61 20.40 12.41 -4.06
CA ALA A 61 20.60 13.59 -3.21
C ALA A 61 21.11 13.19 -1.82
N ASP A 62 22.16 13.88 -1.35
CA ASP A 62 22.96 13.45 -0.20
C ASP A 62 22.18 13.45 1.13
N GLU A 63 21.33 14.45 1.37
CA GLU A 63 20.59 14.61 2.62
C GLU A 63 19.26 13.82 2.64
N LEU A 64 18.80 13.33 1.49
CA LEU A 64 17.50 12.68 1.38
C LEU A 64 17.49 11.37 2.16
N SER A 65 16.62 11.28 3.16
CA SER A 65 16.53 10.14 4.08
C SER A 65 15.14 9.53 4.17
N LEU A 66 14.11 10.25 3.69
CA LEU A 66 12.72 9.78 3.65
C LEU A 66 11.98 10.26 2.39
N VAL A 67 11.31 9.34 1.71
CA VAL A 67 10.32 9.63 0.68
C VAL A 67 8.94 9.22 1.19
N VAL A 68 8.01 10.17 1.30
CA VAL A 68 6.61 9.92 1.69
C VAL A 68 5.73 9.99 0.47
N ARG A 69 5.10 8.86 0.15
CA ARG A 69 4.01 8.80 -0.83
C ARG A 69 2.70 9.21 -0.15
N ALA A 70 2.16 10.36 -0.55
CA ALA A 70 0.82 10.85 -0.22
C ALA A 70 -0.28 9.96 -0.85
N GLY A 71 -0.52 8.81 -0.21
CA GLY A 71 -1.60 7.86 -0.46
C GLY A 71 -1.09 6.41 -0.50
N ALA A 72 -1.84 5.47 -1.09
CA ALA A 72 -1.60 4.05 -0.85
C ALA A 72 -0.49 3.37 -1.69
N GLY A 73 -0.40 3.62 -3.00
CA GLY A 73 0.51 2.88 -3.89
C GLY A 73 1.89 3.53 -4.03
N VAL A 74 2.96 2.75 -4.10
CA VAL A 74 4.36 3.23 -4.25
C VAL A 74 4.97 2.91 -5.61
N ASN A 75 4.14 2.56 -6.60
CA ASN A 75 4.57 2.09 -7.92
C ASN A 75 5.41 3.11 -8.72
N THR A 76 5.31 4.39 -8.36
CA THR A 76 6.04 5.48 -8.99
C THR A 76 7.43 5.71 -8.38
N ILE A 77 7.80 4.97 -7.34
CA ILE A 77 9.05 5.13 -6.59
C ILE A 77 9.95 3.92 -6.84
N ASP A 78 11.23 4.15 -7.13
CA ASP A 78 12.23 3.07 -7.12
C ASP A 78 12.57 2.69 -5.67
N VAL A 79 11.72 1.85 -5.09
CA VAL A 79 11.81 1.38 -3.71
C VAL A 79 13.11 0.61 -3.45
N ALA A 80 13.62 -0.12 -4.45
CA ALA A 80 14.84 -0.90 -4.33
C ALA A 80 16.08 0.00 -4.32
N ALA A 81 16.12 1.04 -5.18
CA ALA A 81 17.18 2.04 -5.15
C ALA A 81 17.19 2.81 -3.83
N ALA A 82 16.01 3.18 -3.31
CA ALA A 82 15.89 3.85 -2.02
C ALA A 82 16.45 2.98 -0.88
N ALA A 83 16.11 1.68 -0.87
CA ALA A 83 16.63 0.73 0.11
C ALA A 83 18.15 0.58 0.06
N ARG A 84 18.76 0.49 -1.13
CA ARG A 84 20.23 0.42 -1.29
C ARG A 84 20.96 1.64 -0.72
N ARG A 85 20.28 2.78 -0.63
CA ARG A 85 20.81 4.05 -0.12
C ARG A 85 20.44 4.32 1.34
N GLY A 86 19.70 3.44 2.00
CA GLY A 86 19.21 3.67 3.36
C GLY A 86 18.13 4.74 3.47
N ILE A 87 17.44 5.04 2.36
CA ILE A 87 16.34 6.02 2.30
C ILE A 87 15.04 5.30 2.58
N TYR A 88 14.30 5.74 3.60
CA TYR A 88 12.99 5.17 3.89
C TYR A 88 11.98 5.54 2.79
N VAL A 89 11.11 4.60 2.44
CA VAL A 89 9.91 4.87 1.63
C VAL A 89 8.70 4.55 2.47
N SER A 90 7.80 5.52 2.65
CA SER A 90 6.55 5.36 3.40
C SER A 90 5.34 5.76 2.57
N ASN A 91 4.17 5.25 2.93
CA ASN A 91 2.90 5.55 2.28
C ASN A 91 1.78 5.81 3.30
N CYS A 92 0.59 6.18 2.81
CA CYS A 92 -0.59 6.47 3.63
C CYS A 92 -1.68 5.40 3.42
N PRO A 93 -1.50 4.17 3.93
CA PRO A 93 -2.39 3.05 3.62
C PRO A 93 -3.76 3.23 4.30
N GLY A 94 -4.83 2.98 3.55
CA GLY A 94 -6.18 2.97 4.10
C GLY A 94 -6.91 4.31 4.10
N ARG A 95 -6.19 5.44 4.00
CA ARG A 95 -6.78 6.79 4.08
C ARG A 95 -7.75 7.12 2.93
N ASN A 96 -7.61 6.44 1.80
CA ASN A 96 -8.49 6.55 0.63
C ASN A 96 -9.53 5.42 0.53
N SER A 97 -9.65 4.53 1.52
CA SER A 97 -10.44 3.30 1.35
C SER A 97 -11.94 3.56 1.16
N ALA A 98 -12.50 4.53 1.88
CA ALA A 98 -13.90 4.92 1.74
C ALA A 98 -14.19 5.50 0.36
N ALA A 99 -13.36 6.43 -0.12
CA ALA A 99 -13.50 7.06 -1.43
C ALA A 99 -13.47 6.03 -2.58
N VAL A 100 -12.53 5.08 -2.53
CA VAL A 100 -12.42 4.04 -3.56
C VAL A 100 -13.63 3.11 -3.53
N ALA A 101 -14.11 2.76 -2.34
CA ALA A 101 -15.31 1.94 -2.18
C ALA A 101 -16.57 2.68 -2.67
N GLU A 102 -16.69 3.98 -2.41
CA GLU A 102 -17.79 4.81 -2.92
C GLU A 102 -17.82 4.85 -4.44
N LEU A 103 -16.68 5.10 -5.08
CA LEU A 103 -16.60 5.08 -6.54
C LEU A 103 -16.93 3.68 -7.09
N ALA A 104 -16.34 2.63 -6.54
CA ALA A 104 -16.58 1.26 -6.98
C ALA A 104 -18.06 0.85 -6.86
N PHE A 105 -18.72 1.24 -5.76
CA PHE A 105 -20.14 0.97 -5.56
C PHE A 105 -21.04 1.84 -6.46
N GLY A 106 -20.66 3.10 -6.69
CA GLY A 106 -21.32 3.96 -7.67
C GLY A 106 -21.22 3.41 -9.09
N LEU A 107 -20.06 2.89 -9.47
CA LEU A 107 -19.83 2.19 -10.73
C LEU A 107 -20.66 0.90 -10.82
N LEU A 108 -20.79 0.14 -9.73
CA LEU A 108 -21.65 -1.04 -9.67
C LEU A 108 -23.12 -0.69 -9.97
N LEU A 109 -23.65 0.38 -9.34
CA LEU A 109 -24.99 0.89 -9.62
C LEU A 109 -25.14 1.40 -11.06
N ALA A 110 -24.10 2.08 -11.57
CA ALA A 110 -24.05 2.56 -12.94
C ALA A 110 -24.17 1.42 -13.95
N LEU A 111 -23.52 0.27 -13.69
CA LEU A 111 -23.60 -0.91 -14.55
C LEU A 111 -24.99 -1.55 -14.56
N ASP A 112 -25.60 -1.78 -13.39
CA ASP A 112 -26.93 -2.42 -13.28
C ASP A 112 -28.01 -1.55 -13.95
N ARG A 113 -27.99 -0.25 -13.66
CA ARG A 113 -29.01 0.71 -14.12
C ARG A 113 -28.68 1.36 -15.47
N ARG A 114 -27.50 1.09 -16.02
CA ARG A 114 -26.97 1.71 -17.25
C ARG A 114 -27.04 3.24 -17.22
N ILE A 115 -26.67 3.82 -16.08
CA ILE A 115 -26.83 5.27 -15.81
C ILE A 115 -26.14 6.12 -16.89
N PRO A 116 -24.87 5.86 -17.27
CA PRO A 116 -24.18 6.67 -18.29
C PRO A 116 -24.92 6.66 -19.64
N ASP A 117 -25.32 5.48 -20.13
CA ASP A 117 -26.06 5.35 -21.40
C ASP A 117 -27.40 6.11 -21.35
N ASN A 118 -28.12 5.98 -20.23
CA ASN A 118 -29.43 6.61 -20.06
C ASN A 118 -29.32 8.14 -20.02
N VAL A 119 -28.34 8.67 -19.30
CA VAL A 119 -28.04 10.10 -19.26
C VAL A 119 -27.64 10.62 -20.66
N ALA A 120 -26.81 9.86 -21.40
CA ALA A 120 -26.41 10.23 -22.75
C ALA A 120 -27.58 10.26 -23.73
N ASP A 121 -28.46 9.25 -23.70
CA ASP A 121 -29.67 9.20 -24.52
C ASP A 121 -30.61 10.37 -24.22
N LEU A 122 -30.86 10.65 -22.93
CA LEU A 122 -31.74 11.74 -22.52
C LEU A 122 -31.21 13.10 -22.97
N ARG A 123 -29.90 13.36 -22.80
CA ARG A 123 -29.24 14.59 -23.28
C ARG A 123 -29.34 14.75 -24.80
N ALA A 124 -29.37 13.65 -25.52
CA ALA A 124 -29.56 13.64 -26.98
C ALA A 124 -31.04 13.65 -27.40
N GLY A 125 -31.98 13.90 -26.47
CA GLY A 125 -33.41 13.98 -26.76
C GLY A 125 -34.09 12.63 -27.01
N ARG A 126 -33.46 11.50 -26.67
CA ARG A 126 -33.99 10.15 -26.89
C ARG A 126 -34.61 9.58 -25.61
N TRP A 127 -35.89 9.25 -25.65
CA TRP A 127 -36.60 8.62 -24.53
C TRP A 127 -36.72 7.10 -24.70
N ASN A 128 -35.89 6.34 -23.98
CA ASN A 128 -35.74 4.89 -24.15
C ASN A 128 -36.18 4.06 -22.92
N LYS A 129 -37.38 4.33 -22.38
CA LYS A 129 -37.90 3.66 -21.16
C LYS A 129 -37.85 2.13 -21.23
N LYS A 130 -38.23 1.52 -22.36
CA LYS A 130 -38.24 0.05 -22.55
C LYS A 130 -36.85 -0.57 -22.40
N LYS A 131 -35.80 0.10 -22.92
CA LYS A 131 -34.41 -0.35 -22.87
C LYS A 131 -33.86 -0.32 -21.44
N TYR A 132 -34.19 0.73 -20.68
CA TYR A 132 -33.62 0.95 -19.34
C TYR A 132 -34.45 0.36 -18.18
N SER A 133 -35.67 -0.13 -18.45
CA SER A 133 -36.50 -0.83 -17.44
C SER A 133 -36.19 -2.33 -17.32
N GLN A 134 -34.99 -2.75 -17.71
CA GLN A 134 -34.53 -4.15 -17.65
C GLN A 134 -33.49 -4.40 -16.55
N ALA A 135 -33.17 -3.36 -15.78
CA ALA A 135 -32.22 -3.46 -14.69
C ALA A 135 -32.69 -4.49 -13.65
N ARG A 136 -31.70 -5.14 -13.09
CA ARG A 136 -31.88 -6.41 -12.40
C ARG A 136 -31.95 -6.16 -10.88
N GLY A 137 -31.38 -5.04 -10.40
CA GLY A 137 -31.38 -4.61 -9.00
C GLY A 137 -30.31 -5.33 -8.19
N LEU A 138 -29.89 -4.72 -7.06
CA LEU A 138 -28.83 -5.27 -6.20
C LEU A 138 -29.37 -6.03 -4.97
N TYR A 139 -30.53 -5.66 -4.44
CA TYR A 139 -31.09 -6.27 -3.24
C TYR A 139 -31.24 -7.79 -3.37
N GLY A 140 -30.78 -8.54 -2.35
CA GLY A 140 -30.80 -10.00 -2.28
C GLY A 140 -29.81 -10.68 -3.22
N ARG A 141 -28.84 -9.95 -3.79
CA ARG A 141 -27.81 -10.51 -4.67
C ARG A 141 -26.46 -10.63 -4.01
N THR A 142 -25.61 -11.43 -4.63
CA THR A 142 -24.27 -11.67 -4.12
C THR A 142 -23.23 -10.74 -4.76
N LEU A 143 -22.54 -9.97 -3.92
CA LEU A 143 -21.29 -9.29 -4.26
C LEU A 143 -20.10 -10.19 -3.87
N GLY A 144 -19.29 -10.53 -4.86
CA GLY A 144 -17.99 -11.15 -4.65
C GLY A 144 -16.88 -10.12 -4.53
N LEU A 145 -16.00 -10.30 -3.55
CA LEU A 145 -14.83 -9.46 -3.36
C LEU A 145 -13.55 -10.30 -3.50
N LEU A 146 -12.71 -9.94 -4.48
CA LEU A 146 -11.34 -10.45 -4.57
C LEU A 146 -10.41 -9.45 -3.89
N GLY A 147 -9.96 -9.79 -2.68
CA GLY A 147 -9.23 -8.91 -1.78
C GLY A 147 -10.13 -8.37 -0.68
N PHE A 148 -9.75 -8.66 0.57
CA PHE A 148 -10.50 -8.25 1.77
C PHE A 148 -9.66 -7.40 2.72
N GLY A 149 -8.93 -6.43 2.14
CA GLY A 149 -8.27 -5.36 2.87
C GLY A 149 -9.25 -4.25 3.26
N ARG A 150 -8.74 -3.05 3.58
CA ARG A 150 -9.57 -1.90 4.00
C ARG A 150 -10.63 -1.52 2.97
N ILE A 151 -10.30 -1.47 1.67
CA ILE A 151 -11.28 -1.17 0.60
C ILE A 151 -12.35 -2.28 0.50
N GLY A 152 -11.96 -3.55 0.55
CA GLY A 152 -12.90 -4.68 0.50
C GLY A 152 -13.88 -4.66 1.68
N GLN A 153 -13.41 -4.29 2.89
CA GLN A 153 -14.28 -4.12 4.05
C GLN A 153 -15.27 -2.96 3.86
N GLU A 154 -14.81 -1.81 3.35
CA GLU A 154 -15.69 -0.67 3.03
C GLU A 154 -16.73 -1.00 1.95
N MET A 155 -16.38 -1.84 0.98
CA MET A 155 -17.31 -2.37 -0.02
C MET A 155 -18.33 -3.33 0.60
N ALA A 156 -17.92 -4.21 1.50
CA ALA A 156 -18.82 -5.12 2.21
C ALA A 156 -19.87 -4.36 3.04
N ARG A 157 -19.46 -3.31 3.78
CA ARG A 157 -20.39 -2.44 4.54
C ARG A 157 -21.47 -1.85 3.63
N ARG A 158 -21.07 -1.30 2.48
CA ARG A 158 -21.99 -0.72 1.49
C ARG A 158 -22.90 -1.77 0.87
N ALA A 159 -22.37 -2.96 0.56
CA ALA A 159 -23.14 -4.07 0.02
C ALA A 159 -24.25 -4.53 0.99
N GLN A 160 -23.92 -4.72 2.25
CA GLN A 160 -24.89 -5.09 3.30
C GLN A 160 -25.95 -4.01 3.52
N ALA A 161 -25.57 -2.73 3.49
CA ALA A 161 -26.52 -1.63 3.55
C ALA A 161 -27.51 -1.63 2.36
N PHE A 162 -27.13 -2.20 1.21
CA PHE A 162 -27.99 -2.42 0.05
C PHE A 162 -28.73 -3.78 0.07
N GLY A 163 -28.58 -4.56 1.15
CA GLY A 163 -29.18 -5.88 1.30
C GLY A 163 -28.57 -6.94 0.38
N MET A 164 -27.29 -6.81 0.05
CA MET A 164 -26.54 -7.82 -0.73
C MET A 164 -25.87 -8.83 0.20
N ASP A 165 -25.81 -10.09 -0.24
CA ASP A 165 -24.92 -11.09 0.33
C ASP A 165 -23.48 -10.81 -0.09
N VAL A 166 -22.52 -11.07 0.79
CA VAL A 166 -21.10 -10.81 0.50
C VAL A 166 -20.29 -12.11 0.60
N VAL A 167 -19.65 -12.49 -0.50
CA VAL A 167 -18.70 -13.61 -0.54
C VAL A 167 -17.29 -13.07 -0.84
N VAL A 168 -16.28 -13.61 -0.17
CA VAL A 168 -14.94 -13.00 -0.19
C VAL A 168 -13.84 -14.04 -0.35
N TRP A 169 -12.78 -13.64 -1.03
CA TRP A 169 -11.51 -14.35 -1.05
C TRP A 169 -10.36 -13.35 -0.95
N SER A 170 -9.27 -13.73 -0.27
CA SER A 170 -8.07 -12.92 -0.14
C SER A 170 -6.86 -13.83 0.06
N PRO A 171 -5.68 -13.52 -0.52
CA PRO A 171 -4.45 -14.27 -0.26
C PRO A 171 -4.13 -14.38 1.24
N ARG A 172 -4.56 -13.38 2.03
CA ARG A 172 -4.39 -13.35 3.48
C ARG A 172 -5.05 -14.55 4.18
N PHE A 173 -6.24 -14.97 3.73
CA PHE A 173 -6.96 -16.09 4.35
C PHE A 173 -6.22 -17.42 4.18
N LEU A 174 -5.46 -17.58 3.09
CA LEU A 174 -4.62 -18.76 2.89
C LEU A 174 -3.38 -18.76 3.80
N ARG A 175 -2.80 -17.58 4.05
CA ARG A 175 -1.57 -17.44 4.85
C ARG A 175 -1.83 -17.53 6.35
N GLU A 176 -2.92 -16.92 6.81
CA GLU A 176 -3.23 -16.77 8.24
C GLU A 176 -4.38 -17.69 8.71
N GLY A 177 -5.09 -18.34 7.78
CA GLY A 177 -6.14 -19.31 8.09
C GLY A 177 -7.23 -18.75 9.02
N ALA A 178 -7.56 -19.52 10.05
CA ALA A 178 -8.59 -19.17 11.03
C ALA A 178 -8.32 -17.85 11.76
N ALA A 179 -7.06 -17.45 11.95
CA ALA A 179 -6.73 -16.19 12.60
C ALA A 179 -7.17 -14.97 11.77
N ALA A 180 -7.01 -15.01 10.44
CA ALA A 180 -7.48 -13.92 9.58
C ALA A 180 -9.00 -13.84 9.50
N VAL A 181 -9.69 -14.98 9.61
CA VAL A 181 -11.15 -15.02 9.66
C VAL A 181 -11.67 -14.50 11.01
N ALA A 182 -11.02 -14.88 12.12
CA ALA A 182 -11.36 -14.40 13.45
C ALA A 182 -11.09 -12.89 13.63
N ALA A 183 -10.11 -12.34 12.90
CA ALA A 183 -9.78 -10.91 12.89
C ALA A 183 -10.69 -10.06 11.98
N LEU A 184 -11.72 -10.65 11.36
CA LEU A 184 -12.69 -9.89 10.58
C LEU A 184 -13.51 -8.96 11.52
N PRO A 185 -13.87 -7.75 11.05
CA PRO A 185 -14.72 -6.87 11.84
C PRO A 185 -16.05 -7.55 12.19
N HIS A 186 -16.43 -7.55 13.48
CA HIS A 186 -17.65 -8.22 13.95
C HIS A 186 -18.95 -7.62 13.40
N ASP A 187 -18.88 -6.39 12.86
CA ASP A 187 -19.97 -5.70 12.16
C ASP A 187 -20.18 -6.19 10.72
N LEU A 188 -19.33 -7.09 10.20
CA LEU A 188 -19.37 -7.55 8.81
C LEU A 188 -19.75 -9.03 8.70
N GLU A 189 -20.98 -9.28 8.26
CA GLU A 189 -21.45 -10.61 7.83
C GLU A 189 -20.96 -10.97 6.41
N VAL A 190 -19.85 -11.71 6.32
CA VAL A 190 -19.28 -12.16 5.04
C VAL A 190 -19.03 -13.66 5.03
N THR A 191 -19.20 -14.28 3.86
CA THR A 191 -18.85 -15.70 3.65
C THR A 191 -17.48 -15.81 2.96
N VAL A 192 -16.50 -16.38 3.66
CA VAL A 192 -15.17 -16.64 3.09
C VAL A 192 -15.24 -17.91 2.23
N LEU A 193 -14.75 -17.83 0.99
CA LEU A 193 -14.69 -18.97 0.07
C LEU A 193 -13.24 -19.42 -0.16
N PRO A 194 -13.02 -20.71 -0.47
CA PRO A 194 -11.66 -21.28 -0.53
C PRO A 194 -10.88 -20.85 -1.78
N SER A 195 -11.56 -20.41 -2.83
CA SER A 195 -10.94 -20.03 -4.11
C SER A 195 -11.58 -18.80 -4.74
N PRO A 196 -10.82 -18.02 -5.54
CA PRO A 196 -11.38 -16.88 -6.28
C PRO A 196 -12.39 -17.32 -7.35
N GLU A 197 -12.26 -18.54 -7.91
CA GLU A 197 -13.22 -19.12 -8.84
C GLU A 197 -14.58 -19.38 -8.20
N GLU A 198 -14.61 -19.84 -6.94
CA GLU A 198 -15.86 -20.01 -6.20
C GLU A 198 -16.53 -18.67 -5.89
N VAL A 199 -15.74 -17.63 -5.54
CA VAL A 199 -16.25 -16.26 -5.43
C VAL A 199 -16.90 -15.83 -6.74
N ALA A 200 -16.18 -15.94 -7.86
CA ALA A 200 -16.71 -15.55 -9.16
C ALA A 200 -17.98 -16.33 -9.56
N GLY A 201 -18.03 -17.63 -9.26
CA GLY A 201 -19.18 -18.49 -9.56
C GLY A 201 -20.45 -18.15 -8.77
N ARG A 202 -20.31 -17.67 -7.53
CA ARG A 202 -21.45 -17.27 -6.69
C ARG A 202 -21.90 -15.83 -6.91
N SER A 203 -21.04 -15.00 -7.49
CA SER A 203 -21.24 -13.55 -7.65
C SER A 203 -22.23 -13.18 -8.75
N ASP A 204 -23.17 -12.28 -8.43
CA ASP A 204 -23.88 -11.49 -9.45
C ASP A 204 -23.08 -10.24 -9.83
N ALA A 205 -22.27 -9.75 -8.91
CA ALA A 205 -21.28 -8.70 -9.12
C ALA A 205 -19.93 -9.12 -8.52
N LEU A 206 -18.83 -8.94 -9.23
CA LEU A 206 -17.47 -9.22 -8.77
C LEU A 206 -16.67 -7.91 -8.74
N SER A 207 -16.04 -7.60 -7.60
CA SER A 207 -15.16 -6.43 -7.47
C SER A 207 -13.76 -6.82 -7.02
N VAL A 208 -12.75 -6.17 -7.63
CA VAL A 208 -11.33 -6.47 -7.42
C VAL A 208 -10.68 -5.39 -6.55
N HIS A 209 -10.09 -5.82 -5.44
CA HIS A 209 -9.40 -4.99 -4.44
C HIS A 209 -8.09 -5.64 -3.96
N LEU A 210 -7.37 -6.30 -4.87
CA LEU A 210 -6.05 -6.88 -4.63
C LEU A 210 -4.96 -5.81 -4.80
N ALA A 211 -3.88 -5.94 -4.02
CA ALA A 211 -2.66 -5.16 -4.27
C ALA A 211 -1.95 -5.69 -5.53
N LEU A 212 -1.29 -4.82 -6.30
CA LEU A 212 -0.46 -5.23 -7.43
C LEU A 212 0.93 -5.63 -6.93
N VAL A 213 1.17 -6.93 -6.95
CA VAL A 213 2.47 -7.60 -6.74
C VAL A 213 2.65 -8.66 -7.81
N ASP A 214 3.85 -9.23 -7.96
CA ASP A 214 4.12 -10.21 -9.01
C ASP A 214 3.14 -11.40 -9.01
N PRO A 215 2.77 -11.99 -7.85
CA PRO A 215 1.77 -13.06 -7.81
C PRO A 215 0.35 -12.65 -8.23
N THR A 216 0.02 -11.36 -8.26
CA THR A 216 -1.33 -10.88 -8.61
C THR A 216 -1.43 -10.32 -10.03
N ARG A 217 -0.32 -10.26 -10.77
CA ARG A 217 -0.34 -9.82 -12.17
C ARG A 217 -1.13 -10.82 -13.03
N ASN A 218 -2.09 -10.32 -13.79
CA ASN A 218 -3.04 -11.11 -14.58
C ASN A 218 -3.76 -12.21 -13.78
N PHE A 219 -3.85 -12.06 -12.46
CA PHE A 219 -4.47 -13.04 -11.57
C PHE A 219 -5.94 -13.28 -11.92
N VAL A 220 -6.67 -12.20 -12.23
CA VAL A 220 -8.05 -12.28 -12.71
C VAL A 220 -8.05 -12.59 -14.20
N GLY A 221 -7.75 -13.86 -14.51
CA GLY A 221 -7.68 -14.41 -15.86
C GLY A 221 -8.87 -15.27 -16.25
N ALA A 222 -8.71 -16.05 -17.33
CA ALA A 222 -9.76 -16.88 -17.92
C ALA A 222 -10.41 -17.88 -16.93
N ALA A 223 -9.64 -18.43 -15.99
CA ALA A 223 -10.15 -19.37 -14.99
C ALA A 223 -11.21 -18.75 -14.07
N ILE A 224 -11.00 -17.52 -13.61
CA ILE A 224 -11.92 -16.79 -12.74
C ILE A 224 -13.06 -16.19 -13.57
N LEU A 225 -12.72 -15.49 -14.66
CA LEU A 225 -13.69 -14.82 -15.52
C LEU A 225 -14.66 -15.80 -16.19
N GLY A 226 -14.19 -17.01 -16.52
CA GLY A 226 -15.01 -18.09 -17.05
C GLY A 226 -16.04 -18.66 -16.04
N ARG A 227 -15.93 -18.34 -14.75
CA ARG A 227 -16.90 -18.74 -13.72
C ARG A 227 -18.00 -17.71 -13.51
N LEU A 228 -17.85 -16.49 -14.03
CA LEU A 228 -18.87 -15.46 -13.91
C LEU A 228 -20.21 -15.93 -14.50
N LYS A 229 -21.30 -15.59 -13.79
CA LYS A 229 -22.66 -15.77 -14.27
C LYS A 229 -22.87 -14.99 -15.58
N PRO A 230 -23.71 -15.45 -16.52
CA PRO A 230 -24.11 -14.66 -17.67
C PRO A 230 -24.69 -13.30 -17.24
N GLY A 231 -24.22 -12.21 -17.85
CA GLY A 231 -24.62 -10.85 -17.50
C GLY A 231 -24.15 -10.35 -16.14
N ALA A 232 -23.16 -11.00 -15.52
CA ALA A 232 -22.57 -10.52 -14.27
C ALA A 232 -21.97 -9.11 -14.41
N LEU A 233 -21.91 -8.40 -13.28
CA LEU A 233 -21.26 -7.09 -13.19
C LEU A 233 -19.83 -7.29 -12.70
N PHE A 234 -18.87 -6.56 -13.29
CA PHE A 234 -17.47 -6.64 -12.91
C PHE A 234 -16.92 -5.24 -12.69
N VAL A 235 -16.27 -5.01 -11.54
CA VAL A 235 -15.73 -3.70 -11.16
C VAL A 235 -14.25 -3.82 -10.82
N ASN A 236 -13.41 -3.02 -11.48
CA ASN A 236 -11.99 -2.88 -11.15
C ASN A 236 -11.63 -1.43 -10.82
N THR A 237 -11.37 -1.17 -9.55
CA THR A 237 -10.82 0.11 -9.06
C THR A 237 -9.47 -0.09 -8.35
N ALA A 238 -8.84 -1.25 -8.56
CA ALA A 238 -7.54 -1.59 -7.98
C ALA A 238 -6.40 -1.21 -8.92
N ARG A 239 -6.02 -2.11 -9.83
CA ARG A 239 -4.97 -1.89 -10.85
C ARG A 239 -5.34 -2.66 -12.12
N ALA A 240 -4.99 -2.11 -13.28
CA ALA A 240 -5.34 -2.72 -14.57
C ALA A 240 -4.58 -4.04 -14.78
N GLU A 241 -3.34 -4.11 -14.31
CA GLU A 241 -2.44 -5.26 -14.49
C GLU A 241 -2.84 -6.48 -13.66
N ILE A 242 -3.82 -6.37 -12.77
CA ILE A 242 -4.36 -7.50 -12.02
C ILE A 242 -5.30 -8.34 -12.90
N VAL A 243 -5.89 -7.72 -13.93
CA VAL A 243 -6.87 -8.36 -14.80
C VAL A 243 -6.25 -8.65 -16.16
N ASP A 244 -6.45 -9.87 -16.64
CA ASP A 244 -6.15 -10.23 -18.02
C ASP A 244 -7.19 -9.57 -18.94
N GLU A 245 -6.76 -8.55 -19.68
CA GLU A 245 -7.62 -7.75 -20.55
C GLU A 245 -8.22 -8.56 -21.70
N ALA A 246 -7.46 -9.51 -22.26
CA ALA A 246 -7.94 -10.36 -23.34
C ALA A 246 -9.02 -11.32 -22.83
N ALA A 247 -8.78 -11.97 -21.69
CA ALA A 247 -9.77 -12.84 -21.05
C ALA A 247 -11.04 -12.06 -20.65
N LEU A 248 -10.90 -10.80 -20.20
CA LEU A 248 -12.04 -9.94 -19.86
C LEU A 248 -12.86 -9.58 -21.10
N ALA A 249 -12.20 -9.23 -22.21
CA ALA A 249 -12.88 -8.97 -23.48
C ALA A 249 -13.70 -10.17 -23.96
N GLU A 250 -13.15 -11.39 -23.84
CA GLU A 250 -13.87 -12.62 -24.15
C GLU A 250 -15.06 -12.88 -23.21
N ALA A 251 -14.93 -12.58 -21.91
CA ALA A 251 -16.06 -12.67 -20.99
C ALA A 251 -17.18 -11.67 -21.33
N ILE A 252 -16.83 -10.44 -21.74
CA ILE A 252 -17.80 -9.44 -22.20
C ILE A 252 -18.56 -9.95 -23.43
N ARG A 253 -17.85 -10.45 -24.45
CA ARG A 253 -18.46 -10.93 -25.71
C ARG A 253 -19.25 -12.22 -25.54
N GLY A 254 -18.69 -13.21 -24.84
CA GLY A 254 -19.26 -14.55 -24.73
C GLY A 254 -20.33 -14.69 -23.66
N ARG A 255 -20.25 -13.94 -22.56
CA ARG A 255 -21.17 -14.05 -21.41
C ARG A 255 -22.01 -12.80 -21.17
N GLY A 256 -21.76 -11.71 -21.90
CA GLY A 256 -22.46 -10.44 -21.71
C GLY A 256 -22.09 -9.75 -20.40
N VAL A 257 -20.92 -10.04 -19.83
CA VAL A 257 -20.42 -9.36 -18.63
C VAL A 257 -20.37 -7.86 -18.88
N ARG A 258 -20.85 -7.07 -17.90
CA ARG A 258 -20.73 -5.60 -17.92
C ARG A 258 -19.60 -5.19 -17.01
N VAL A 259 -18.74 -4.29 -17.47
CA VAL A 259 -17.49 -3.94 -16.78
C VAL A 259 -17.49 -2.46 -16.46
N ALA A 260 -17.10 -2.12 -15.25
CA ALA A 260 -16.68 -0.76 -14.89
C ALA A 260 -15.22 -0.80 -14.43
N SER A 261 -14.40 0.09 -14.98
CA SER A 261 -13.01 0.22 -14.59
C SER A 261 -12.66 1.68 -14.33
N ASP A 262 -11.99 1.92 -13.20
CA ASP A 262 -11.35 3.21 -12.93
C ASP A 262 -9.88 3.20 -13.37
N VAL A 263 -9.34 2.03 -13.72
CA VAL A 263 -7.92 1.83 -14.03
C VAL A 263 -7.75 1.14 -15.37
N PHE A 264 -6.76 1.56 -16.15
CA PHE A 264 -6.46 1.04 -17.47
C PHE A 264 -4.95 0.83 -17.66
N ARG A 265 -4.57 -0.01 -18.62
CA ARG A 265 -3.17 -0.12 -19.02
C ARG A 265 -2.77 1.11 -19.83
N ASP A 266 -1.51 1.49 -19.73
CA ASP A 266 -0.92 2.61 -20.49
C ASP A 266 -1.65 3.94 -20.27
N GLU A 267 -2.10 4.17 -19.03
CA GLU A 267 -2.71 5.44 -18.64
C GLU A 267 -1.79 6.63 -18.93
N PRO A 268 -2.34 7.76 -19.41
CA PRO A 268 -1.55 8.95 -19.64
C PRO A 268 -0.91 9.46 -18.34
N ALA A 269 0.37 9.84 -18.40
CA ALA A 269 1.03 10.52 -17.29
C ALA A 269 0.58 11.98 -17.13
N ALA A 270 0.12 12.60 -18.22
CA ALA A 270 -0.35 13.98 -18.22
C ALA A 270 -1.77 14.08 -17.62
N PRO A 271 -2.09 15.16 -16.88
CA PRO A 271 -3.44 15.37 -16.32
C PRO A 271 -4.56 15.44 -17.36
N ALA A 272 -4.22 15.78 -18.60
CA ALA A 272 -5.13 15.80 -19.74
C ALA A 272 -4.40 15.28 -20.99
N ALA A 273 -4.95 14.24 -21.61
CA ALA A 273 -4.44 13.65 -22.83
C ALA A 273 -5.55 12.89 -23.56
N GLU A 274 -5.35 12.66 -24.86
CA GLU A 274 -6.17 11.70 -25.59
C GLU A 274 -5.85 10.29 -25.10
N PHE A 275 -6.89 9.50 -24.85
CA PHE A 275 -6.76 8.13 -24.36
C PHE A 275 -7.88 7.26 -24.92
N SER A 276 -7.52 6.11 -25.48
CA SER A 276 -8.46 5.19 -26.14
C SER A 276 -8.09 3.73 -25.85
N PRO A 277 -8.34 3.22 -24.62
CA PRO A 277 -8.03 1.85 -24.26
C PRO A 277 -8.94 0.86 -25.00
N SER A 278 -8.42 -0.32 -25.34
CA SER A 278 -9.11 -1.28 -26.20
C SER A 278 -10.47 -1.72 -25.62
N LEU A 279 -10.54 -1.88 -24.29
CA LEU A 279 -11.78 -2.21 -23.58
C LEU A 279 -12.85 -1.13 -23.71
N ALA A 280 -12.49 0.16 -23.75
CA ALA A 280 -13.49 1.25 -23.80
C ALA A 280 -14.26 1.30 -25.12
N ALA A 281 -13.80 0.61 -26.18
CA ALA A 281 -14.54 0.47 -27.42
C ALA A 281 -15.78 -0.44 -27.28
N LEU A 282 -15.89 -1.23 -26.20
CA LEU A 282 -17.02 -2.13 -25.96
C LEU A 282 -18.15 -1.38 -25.23
N PRO A 283 -19.41 -1.41 -25.72
CA PRO A 283 -20.52 -0.64 -25.13
C PRO A 283 -20.97 -1.14 -23.74
N GLN A 284 -20.46 -2.29 -23.29
CA GLN A 284 -20.67 -2.83 -21.95
C GLN A 284 -19.66 -2.30 -20.91
N VAL A 285 -18.66 -1.52 -21.35
CA VAL A 285 -17.56 -1.03 -20.51
C VAL A 285 -17.80 0.43 -20.15
N TYR A 286 -17.76 0.74 -18.85
CA TYR A 286 -17.73 2.10 -18.32
C TYR A 286 -16.37 2.41 -17.71
N GLY A 287 -15.82 3.55 -18.07
CA GLY A 287 -14.50 4.00 -17.64
C GLY A 287 -14.54 5.27 -16.81
N THR A 288 -13.67 5.37 -15.81
CA THR A 288 -13.34 6.62 -15.10
C THR A 288 -11.84 6.86 -15.10
N HIS A 289 -11.42 8.10 -14.81
CA HIS A 289 -10.07 8.61 -15.08
C HIS A 289 -9.07 8.34 -13.93
N HIS A 290 -9.08 7.15 -13.34
CA HIS A 290 -8.26 6.80 -12.16
C HIS A 290 -8.44 7.75 -10.98
N ILE A 291 -9.69 8.00 -10.63
CA ILE A 291 -10.11 8.98 -9.61
C ILE A 291 -10.64 8.34 -8.33
N GLY A 292 -10.49 7.04 -8.12
CA GLY A 292 -11.02 6.34 -6.94
C GLY A 292 -10.59 6.92 -5.61
N ALA A 293 -9.41 7.53 -5.53
CA ALA A 293 -8.92 8.19 -4.32
C ALA A 293 -9.12 9.72 -4.30
N SER A 294 -9.67 10.31 -5.37
CA SER A 294 -9.67 11.75 -5.62
C SER A 294 -10.91 12.43 -5.04
N THR A 295 -11.07 12.37 -3.72
CA THR A 295 -12.05 13.18 -2.97
C THR A 295 -11.32 14.07 -1.97
N GLU A 296 -11.91 15.22 -1.63
CA GLU A 296 -11.38 16.15 -0.62
C GLU A 296 -11.12 15.43 0.72
N GLN A 297 -12.07 14.61 1.18
CA GLN A 297 -11.95 13.83 2.42
C GLN A 297 -10.76 12.87 2.41
N ALA A 298 -10.54 12.16 1.30
CA ALA A 298 -9.43 11.23 1.18
C ALA A 298 -8.09 11.98 1.10
N GLN A 299 -8.06 13.08 0.37
CA GLN A 299 -6.90 13.97 0.26
C GLN A 299 -6.50 14.54 1.63
N ASP A 300 -7.43 15.10 2.40
CA ASP A 300 -7.16 15.61 3.75
C ASP A 300 -6.68 14.51 4.70
N ALA A 301 -7.29 13.32 4.64
CA ALA A 301 -6.87 12.18 5.47
C ALA A 301 -5.47 11.67 5.09
N ILE A 302 -5.09 11.75 3.82
CA ILE A 302 -3.75 11.43 3.33
C ILE A 302 -2.74 12.48 3.80
N ALA A 303 -3.08 13.76 3.68
CA ALA A 303 -2.24 14.86 4.14
C ALA A 303 -1.93 14.76 5.63
N ALA A 304 -2.95 14.51 6.45
CA ALA A 304 -2.80 14.30 7.89
C ALA A 304 -1.89 13.10 8.22
N GLU A 305 -1.99 12.01 7.45
CA GLU A 305 -1.14 10.84 7.63
C GLU A 305 0.32 11.10 7.22
N ALA A 306 0.55 11.82 6.12
CA ALA A 306 1.89 12.23 5.70
C ALA A 306 2.56 13.12 6.76
N VAL A 307 1.81 14.09 7.33
CA VAL A 307 2.28 14.91 8.46
C VAL A 307 2.65 14.04 9.66
N ARG A 308 1.82 13.05 10.00
CA ARG A 308 2.07 12.12 11.11
C ARG A 308 3.36 11.30 10.90
N ILE A 309 3.58 10.81 9.68
CA ILE A 309 4.78 10.04 9.31
C ILE A 309 6.03 10.91 9.48
N ILE A 310 6.01 12.13 8.91
CA ILE A 310 7.16 13.04 8.95
C ILE A 310 7.43 13.51 10.37
N ARG A 311 6.40 13.82 11.14
CA ARG A 311 6.52 14.17 12.56
C ARG A 311 7.15 13.03 13.36
N SER A 312 6.67 11.80 13.20
CA SER A 312 7.26 10.62 13.85
C SER A 312 8.73 10.46 13.49
N TYR A 313 9.07 10.62 12.21
CA TYR A 313 10.46 10.52 11.78
C TYR A 313 11.34 11.60 12.41
N LYS A 314 10.86 12.85 12.43
CA LYS A 314 11.56 13.98 13.05
C LYS A 314 11.78 13.80 14.55
N GLU A 315 10.77 13.32 15.27
CA GLU A 315 10.78 13.26 16.73
C GLU A 315 11.44 12.01 17.29
N THR A 316 11.34 10.88 16.59
CA THR A 316 11.76 9.56 17.12
C THR A 316 12.70 8.78 16.21
N GLY A 317 12.93 9.23 14.98
CA GLY A 317 13.64 8.47 13.95
C GLY A 317 12.86 7.27 13.40
N THR A 318 11.66 7.00 13.92
CA THR A 318 10.82 5.89 13.44
C THR A 318 9.93 6.36 12.29
N VAL A 319 9.91 5.58 11.20
CA VAL A 319 9.07 5.85 10.02
C VAL A 319 7.86 4.91 10.00
N PRO A 320 6.65 5.40 10.35
CA PRO A 320 5.44 4.59 10.22
C PRO A 320 5.21 4.18 8.77
N ASN A 321 4.61 3.00 8.55
CA ASN A 321 4.26 2.47 7.23
C ASN A 321 5.43 2.38 6.23
N ALA A 322 6.67 2.26 6.71
CA ALA A 322 7.81 2.04 5.83
C ALA A 322 7.62 0.74 5.02
N VAL A 323 7.75 0.83 3.70
CA VAL A 323 7.47 -0.29 2.77
C VAL A 323 8.72 -1.01 2.29
N ASN A 324 9.90 -0.49 2.60
CA ASN A 324 11.18 -0.97 2.08
C ASN A 324 12.12 -1.51 3.17
N LEU A 325 11.57 -1.84 4.34
CA LEU A 325 12.31 -2.50 5.40
C LEU A 325 12.47 -4.00 5.11
N ALA A 326 13.62 -4.55 5.50
CA ALA A 326 13.82 -5.98 5.47
C ALA A 326 12.84 -6.66 6.44
N THR A 327 12.07 -7.63 5.95
CA THR A 327 11.18 -8.46 6.78
C THR A 327 11.88 -9.66 7.39
N ARG A 328 13.07 -9.98 6.88
CA ARG A 328 13.99 -10.99 7.41
C ARG A 328 15.42 -10.46 7.26
N THR A 329 16.22 -10.64 8.29
CA THR A 329 17.65 -10.34 8.25
C THR A 329 18.44 -11.65 8.15
N PRO A 330 19.73 -11.59 7.76
CA PRO A 330 20.66 -12.72 7.88
C PRO A 330 20.95 -13.19 9.32
N ALA A 331 20.28 -12.63 10.34
CA ALA A 331 20.57 -12.95 11.72
C ALA A 331 20.28 -14.43 12.02
N THR A 332 21.22 -15.09 12.69
CA THR A 332 21.11 -16.49 13.13
C THR A 332 21.23 -16.62 14.65
N HIS A 333 21.85 -15.63 15.31
CA HIS A 333 22.10 -15.66 16.75
C HIS A 333 21.81 -14.30 17.38
N THR A 334 21.39 -14.30 18.64
CA THR A 334 21.31 -13.11 19.49
C THR A 334 22.37 -13.20 20.58
N LEU A 335 23.27 -12.21 20.64
CA LEU A 335 24.16 -11.98 21.78
C LEU A 335 23.45 -11.07 22.79
N ILE A 336 23.22 -11.58 23.99
CA ILE A 336 22.60 -10.87 25.12
C ILE A 336 23.70 -10.51 26.10
N VAL A 337 23.93 -9.21 26.32
CA VAL A 337 24.96 -8.69 27.23
C VAL A 337 24.32 -7.88 28.33
N ARG A 338 24.43 -8.35 29.57
CA ARG A 338 24.13 -7.54 30.76
C ARG A 338 25.37 -6.73 31.08
N HIS A 339 25.20 -5.42 31.26
CA HIS A 339 26.30 -4.53 31.59
C HIS A 339 25.89 -3.37 32.49
N ARG A 340 26.87 -2.69 33.09
CA ARG A 340 26.64 -1.38 33.70
C ARG A 340 26.51 -0.33 32.60
N ASP A 341 25.64 0.65 32.81
CA ASP A 341 25.43 1.72 31.84
C ASP A 341 26.58 2.73 31.93
N ARG A 342 27.69 2.42 31.22
CA ARG A 342 28.93 3.19 31.23
C ARG A 342 29.40 3.44 29.79
N PRO A 343 29.87 4.65 29.46
CA PRO A 343 30.50 4.92 28.18
C PRO A 343 31.61 3.91 27.86
N GLY A 344 31.65 3.44 26.61
CA GLY A 344 32.69 2.53 26.12
C GLY A 344 32.35 1.03 26.21
N VAL A 345 31.31 0.63 26.95
CA VAL A 345 30.93 -0.80 27.03
C VAL A 345 30.45 -1.34 25.68
N LEU A 346 29.50 -0.67 25.03
CA LEU A 346 29.03 -1.08 23.69
C LEU A 346 30.14 -0.97 22.64
N ALA A 347 31.00 0.05 22.75
CA ALA A 347 32.15 0.20 21.84
C ALA A 347 33.13 -0.98 21.96
N HIS A 348 33.39 -1.45 23.18
CA HIS A 348 34.18 -2.66 23.44
C HIS A 348 33.52 -3.89 22.79
N ILE A 349 32.22 -4.10 23.01
CA ILE A 349 31.48 -5.23 22.44
C ILE A 349 31.55 -5.22 20.91
N PHE A 350 31.29 -4.08 20.26
CA PHE A 350 31.34 -3.97 18.80
C PHE A 350 32.76 -4.07 18.24
N ALA A 351 33.79 -3.63 18.97
CA ALA A 351 35.18 -3.82 18.57
C ALA A 351 35.55 -5.31 18.53
N GLU A 352 35.12 -6.08 19.51
CA GLU A 352 35.32 -7.53 19.51
C GLU A 352 34.50 -8.21 18.41
N LEU A 353 33.22 -7.86 18.24
CA LEU A 353 32.39 -8.41 17.15
C LEU A 353 33.01 -8.15 15.77
N ARG A 354 33.58 -6.96 15.56
CA ARG A 354 34.38 -6.64 14.36
C ARG A 354 35.59 -7.56 14.22
N ARG A 355 36.34 -7.81 15.30
CA ARG A 355 37.48 -8.74 15.32
C ARG A 355 37.07 -10.17 14.94
N GLY A 356 35.86 -10.56 15.34
CA GLY A 356 35.24 -11.84 14.97
C GLY A 356 34.64 -11.89 13.57
N ASN A 357 34.68 -10.78 12.81
CA ASN A 357 34.05 -10.63 11.50
C ASN A 357 32.55 -11.02 11.51
N LEU A 358 31.83 -10.62 12.56
CA LEU A 358 30.38 -10.81 12.69
C LEU A 358 29.66 -9.49 12.42
N ASN A 359 28.68 -9.51 11.54
CA ASN A 359 27.88 -8.35 11.22
C ASN A 359 26.68 -8.24 12.15
N VAL A 360 26.47 -7.05 12.70
CA VAL A 360 25.33 -6.76 13.58
C VAL A 360 24.13 -6.41 12.72
N GLN A 361 23.07 -7.21 12.81
CA GLN A 361 21.84 -7.04 12.03
C GLN A 361 20.83 -6.11 12.71
N GLU A 362 20.76 -6.18 14.04
CA GLU A 362 19.85 -5.38 14.86
C GLU A 362 20.46 -5.25 16.26
N THR A 363 20.20 -4.12 16.93
CA THR A 363 20.61 -3.95 18.33
C THR A 363 19.58 -3.15 19.09
N GLU A 364 19.24 -3.65 20.28
CA GLU A 364 18.43 -2.95 21.25
C GLU A 364 19.17 -2.91 22.59
N ASN A 365 19.20 -1.75 23.24
CA ASN A 365 19.79 -1.61 24.56
C ASN A 365 18.74 -1.12 25.56
N VAL A 366 18.33 -1.99 26.47
CA VAL A 366 17.30 -1.70 27.46
C VAL A 366 17.96 -1.20 28.75
N ILE A 367 17.74 0.08 29.09
CA ILE A 367 18.23 0.68 30.32
C ILE A 367 17.27 0.37 31.47
N PHE A 368 17.79 -0.09 32.60
CA PHE A 368 16.98 -0.37 33.80
C PHE A 368 16.75 0.90 34.64
N ALA A 369 15.78 0.83 35.55
CA ALA A 369 15.48 1.91 36.48
C ALA A 369 16.75 2.38 37.22
N GLY A 370 16.94 3.69 37.29
CA GLY A 370 18.13 4.31 37.87
C GLY A 370 19.33 4.48 36.92
N ALA A 371 19.24 3.97 35.68
CA ALA A 371 20.28 4.12 34.65
C ALA A 371 21.68 3.67 35.09
N GLU A 372 21.76 2.66 35.95
CA GLU A 372 23.05 2.08 36.39
C GLU A 372 23.44 0.83 35.58
N ALA A 373 22.47 0.17 34.97
CA ALA A 373 22.65 -1.08 34.25
C ALA A 373 21.75 -1.15 33.03
N ALA A 374 22.15 -1.98 32.08
CA ALA A 374 21.45 -2.21 30.83
C ALA A 374 21.62 -3.65 30.33
N VAL A 375 20.74 -4.03 29.41
CA VAL A 375 20.85 -5.27 28.63
C VAL A 375 20.86 -4.91 27.15
N ALA A 376 21.97 -5.21 26.49
CA ALA A 376 22.08 -5.17 25.04
C ALA A 376 21.65 -6.51 24.45
N ARG A 377 20.73 -6.49 23.48
CA ARG A 377 20.36 -7.60 22.61
C ARG A 377 20.88 -7.29 21.23
N ILE A 378 21.81 -8.10 20.72
CA ILE A 378 22.54 -7.83 19.48
C ILE A 378 22.34 -9.04 18.56
N ASN A 379 21.60 -8.86 17.47
CA ASN A 379 21.37 -9.91 16.48
C ASN A 379 22.58 -9.98 15.53
N LEU A 380 23.11 -11.17 15.30
CA LEU A 380 24.35 -11.45 14.58
C LEU A 380 24.08 -12.42 13.42
N ASP A 381 24.80 -12.24 12.31
CA ASP A 381 24.72 -13.10 11.13
C ASP A 381 25.47 -14.45 11.27
N GLY A 382 26.15 -14.67 12.39
CA GLY A 382 26.91 -15.89 12.63
C GLY A 382 27.13 -16.19 14.11
N VAL A 383 27.74 -17.35 14.36
CA VAL A 383 28.02 -17.87 15.70
C VAL A 383 29.23 -17.15 16.31
N PRO A 384 29.11 -16.51 17.49
CA PRO A 384 30.26 -16.00 18.24
C PRO A 384 31.18 -17.13 18.70
N ALA A 385 32.46 -17.08 18.31
CA ALA A 385 33.45 -18.04 18.77
C ALA A 385 33.65 -17.97 20.30
N PRO A 386 33.97 -19.09 20.98
CA PRO A 386 34.17 -19.08 22.43
C PRO A 386 35.25 -18.09 22.92
N ASP A 387 36.34 -17.91 22.17
CA ASP A 387 37.38 -16.92 22.49
C ASP A 387 36.89 -15.48 22.38
N LEU A 388 36.07 -15.19 21.38
CA LEU A 388 35.44 -13.88 21.20
C LEU A 388 34.54 -13.54 22.40
N LEU A 389 33.72 -14.51 22.83
CA LEU A 389 32.87 -14.36 24.01
C LEU A 389 33.69 -14.11 25.28
N ARG A 390 34.81 -14.82 25.46
CA ARG A 390 35.75 -14.57 26.57
C ARG A 390 36.35 -13.16 26.52
N ALA A 391 36.73 -12.69 25.32
CA ALA A 391 37.26 -11.33 25.15
C ALA A 391 36.22 -10.25 25.46
N ILE A 392 34.96 -10.45 25.06
CA ILE A 392 33.86 -9.55 25.40
C ILE A 392 33.65 -9.51 26.92
N ALA A 393 33.53 -10.68 27.57
CA ALA A 393 33.27 -10.77 29.01
C ALA A 393 34.44 -10.28 29.88
N GLY A 394 35.67 -10.59 29.51
CA GLY A 394 36.86 -10.27 30.30
C GLY A 394 37.50 -8.92 29.98
N GLY A 395 37.26 -8.38 28.77
CA GLY A 395 37.92 -7.16 28.29
C GLY A 395 37.33 -5.86 28.83
N ASN A 396 36.15 -5.91 29.47
CA ASN A 396 35.56 -4.75 30.12
C ASN A 396 34.87 -5.13 31.44
N ARG A 397 35.33 -4.53 32.54
CA ARG A 397 34.84 -4.79 33.91
C ARG A 397 33.36 -4.49 34.14
N ASP A 398 32.76 -3.71 33.24
CA ASP A 398 31.36 -3.30 33.31
C ASP A 398 30.44 -4.25 32.53
N VAL A 399 30.99 -5.23 31.81
CA VAL A 399 30.24 -6.40 31.35
C VAL A 399 29.98 -7.32 32.54
N LEU A 400 28.70 -7.55 32.84
CA LEU A 400 28.27 -8.35 33.99
C LEU A 400 28.06 -9.82 33.60
N SER A 401 27.50 -10.07 32.42
CA SER A 401 27.34 -11.41 31.87
C SER A 401 27.02 -11.38 30.38
N ILE A 402 27.30 -12.49 29.70
CA ILE A 402 26.97 -12.71 28.30
C ILE A 402 26.20 -14.02 28.12
N HIS A 403 25.30 -14.05 27.16
CA HIS A 403 24.56 -15.24 26.75
C HIS A 403 24.30 -15.21 25.23
N VAL A 404 24.26 -16.36 24.58
CA VAL A 404 24.01 -16.47 23.14
C VAL A 404 22.82 -17.40 22.91
N VAL A 405 21.90 -16.97 22.05
CA VAL A 405 20.68 -17.70 21.69
C VAL A 405 20.64 -17.85 20.17
N GLU A 406 20.29 -19.02 19.65
CA GLU A 406 20.01 -19.26 18.23
C GLU A 406 18.55 -18.84 17.92
N ILE A 407 18.32 -18.16 16.79
CA ILE A 407 17.02 -17.55 16.44
C ILE A 407 16.52 -17.89 15.04
#